data_AF-A0A974ZA17-F1
#
_entry.id   AF-A0A974ZA17-F1
#
_cell.length_a   1.000
_cell.length_b   1.000
_cell.length_c   1.000
_cell.angle_alpha   90.00
_cell.angle_beta   90.00
_cell.angle_gamma   90.00
#
_symmetry.space_group_name_H-M   'P 1'
#
loop_
_entity.id
_entity.type
_entity.pdbx_description
1 polymer ?
#
loop_
_entity_poly.entity_id
_entity_poly.type
_entity_poly.pdbx_seq_one_letter_code
_entity_poly.pdbx_strand_id
1 'polypeptide(L)'
;MDAETLVDLLLAQANRDPGLRHSLELRFATQSGDVAEAHRLLDTAVSDGNVEYAAKVGAVLDTLQRLLDAGSPADLGPLARRTVDDIGEVLEQAGDPSGDLAGKLDFAVELYARACAARPPDPEQLADWLLEVEFDGPGRPTIALAEFAKALGDKGLDRIKSTVDAILAGGPTGYRRDVAERLLEELAEVRGDVDALVAILEAKPPRVDVSLKIVRVLRAAGRHSEAIAHAARALTPHRETTPPQPEDETVSLRRKEFDEEPNNLTYTALREAATEAGVWSVQRVAALARLRERAGESEDGTDELARALLAEDRPDEAWRACVRFGGSLALRVELAALREAAHPAETIPVYRSQVEHLIEQKDPQAYREAAKQLKKLRTLHKRAGTAEEFTGYLADLVSVHRRKTRLIAEVRAARIALPKPRNLPESGSLTS
;
A
#
# COMPACT_ATOMS: atom_id res chain seq x y z
N MET A 1 34.62 -6.97 6.55
CA MET A 1 34.82 -5.68 5.87
C MET A 1 35.24 -4.70 6.94
N ASP A 2 36.43 -4.13 6.81
CA ASP A 2 36.93 -3.13 7.76
C ASP A 2 36.34 -1.75 7.45
N ALA A 3 36.51 -0.81 8.39
CA ALA A 3 35.95 0.53 8.28
C ALA A 3 36.54 1.30 7.10
N GLU A 4 37.82 1.12 6.80
CA GLU A 4 38.49 1.80 5.68
C GLU A 4 37.92 1.35 4.33
N THR A 5 37.74 0.04 4.13
CA THR A 5 37.12 -0.50 2.90
C THR A 5 35.70 0.00 2.73
N LEU A 6 34.93 0.13 3.82
CA LEU A 6 33.57 0.66 3.77
C LEU A 6 33.53 2.15 3.40
N VAL A 7 34.45 2.95 3.95
CA VAL A 7 34.60 4.38 3.63
C VAL A 7 34.97 4.56 2.17
N ASP A 8 35.92 3.77 1.64
CA ASP A 8 36.31 3.85 0.24
C ASP A 8 35.16 3.48 -0.70
N LEU A 9 34.37 2.44 -0.37
CA LEU A 9 33.19 2.05 -1.13
C LEU A 9 32.10 3.13 -1.09
N LEU A 10 31.87 3.76 0.07
CA LEU A 10 30.92 4.86 0.23
C LEU A 10 31.34 6.09 -0.55
N LEU A 11 32.61 6.49 -0.50
CA LEU A 11 33.15 7.61 -1.27
C LEU A 11 33.09 7.35 -2.78
N ALA A 12 33.40 6.12 -3.21
CA ALA A 12 33.27 5.73 -4.61
C ALA A 12 31.82 5.81 -5.09
N GLN A 13 30.86 5.41 -4.25
CA GLN A 13 29.43 5.50 -4.58
C GLN A 13 28.93 6.95 -4.55
N ALA A 14 29.33 7.74 -3.56
CA ALA A 14 28.98 9.16 -3.46
C ALA A 14 29.50 9.98 -4.66
N ASN A 15 30.67 9.65 -5.19
CA ASN A 15 31.16 10.30 -6.41
C ASN A 15 30.33 9.98 -7.67
N ARG A 16 29.56 8.88 -7.67
CA ARG A 16 28.68 8.47 -8.78
C ARG A 16 27.24 8.96 -8.60
N ASP A 17 26.84 9.23 -7.35
CA ASP A 17 25.49 9.65 -6.97
C ASP A 17 25.55 11.01 -6.24
N PRO A 18 25.26 12.12 -6.96
CA PRO A 18 25.23 13.45 -6.37
C PRO A 18 24.26 13.58 -5.19
N GLY A 19 23.15 12.83 -5.17
CA GLY A 19 22.20 12.84 -4.07
C GLY A 19 22.78 12.20 -2.81
N LEU A 20 23.45 11.05 -2.96
CA LEU A 20 24.17 10.41 -1.86
C LEU A 20 25.29 11.29 -1.32
N ARG A 21 26.07 11.93 -2.20
CA ARG A 21 27.13 12.87 -1.79
C ARG A 21 26.57 14.03 -0.98
N HIS A 22 25.51 14.67 -1.47
CA HIS A 22 24.89 15.78 -0.77
C HIS A 22 24.33 15.34 0.60
N SER A 23 23.71 14.17 0.68
CA SER A 23 23.23 13.60 1.95
C SER A 23 24.37 13.37 2.96
N LEU A 24 25.52 12.87 2.51
CA LEU A 24 26.70 12.68 3.37
C LEU A 24 27.30 14.02 3.83
N GLU A 25 27.38 15.03 2.95
CA GLU A 25 27.85 16.37 3.29
C GLU A 25 26.93 17.04 4.32
N LEU A 26 25.60 16.93 4.16
CA LEU A 26 24.63 17.42 5.15
C LEU A 26 24.77 16.73 6.50
N ARG A 27 24.92 15.40 6.52
CA ARG A 27 25.13 14.62 7.76
C ARG A 27 26.43 14.99 8.47
N PHE A 28 27.47 15.30 7.72
CA PHE A 28 28.72 15.80 8.29
C PHE A 28 28.54 17.21 8.87
N ALA A 29 27.83 18.10 8.17
CA ALA A 29 27.56 19.46 8.65
C ALA A 29 26.77 19.47 9.98
N THR A 30 25.81 18.55 10.16
CA THR A 30 25.03 18.43 11.39
C THR A 30 25.68 17.59 12.49
N GLN A 31 26.87 17.03 12.25
CA GLN A 31 27.59 16.19 13.22
C GLN A 31 27.95 16.94 14.50
N SER A 32 28.15 18.26 14.40
CA SER A 32 28.44 19.15 15.53
C SER A 32 27.31 19.24 16.57
N GLY A 33 26.09 18.81 16.22
CA GLY A 33 24.93 18.85 17.12
C GLY A 33 24.38 20.25 17.34
N ASP A 34 24.69 21.20 16.45
CA ASP A 34 24.18 22.58 16.55
C ASP A 34 22.70 22.64 16.16
N VAL A 35 21.84 22.85 17.17
CA VAL A 35 20.40 23.06 17.01
C VAL A 35 20.11 24.27 16.11
N ALA A 36 20.94 25.31 16.14
CA ALA A 36 20.76 26.48 15.28
C ALA A 36 21.00 26.12 13.81
N GLU A 37 21.95 25.23 13.53
CA GLU A 37 22.20 24.75 12.17
C GLU A 37 21.05 23.86 11.66
N ALA A 38 20.48 23.02 12.52
CA ALA A 38 19.30 22.23 12.17
C ALA A 38 18.08 23.13 11.83
N HIS A 39 17.88 24.23 12.56
CA HIS A 39 16.86 25.23 12.20
C HIS A 39 17.12 25.88 10.84
N ARG A 40 18.38 26.30 10.56
CA ARG A 40 18.73 26.89 9.26
C ARG A 40 18.54 25.90 8.11
N LEU A 41 18.89 24.63 8.32
CA LEU A 41 18.69 23.59 7.31
C LEU A 41 17.21 23.42 6.99
N LEU A 42 16.36 23.38 8.02
CA LEU A 42 14.91 23.33 7.85
C LEU A 42 14.37 24.59 7.13
N ASP A 43 14.85 25.78 7.47
CA ASP A 43 14.50 27.04 6.79
C ASP A 43 14.79 26.97 5.28
N THR A 44 15.95 26.43 4.90
CA THR A 44 16.33 26.35 3.48
C THR A 44 15.57 25.26 2.73
N ALA A 45 15.18 24.18 3.41
CA ALA A 45 14.56 23.02 2.77
C ALA A 45 13.27 23.40 2.03
N VAL A 46 12.44 24.26 2.63
CA VAL A 46 11.13 24.68 2.09
C VAL A 46 11.25 25.37 0.72
N SER A 47 12.43 25.90 0.36
CA SER A 47 12.67 26.58 -0.92
C SER A 47 13.20 25.66 -2.03
N ASP A 48 13.51 24.40 -1.73
CA ASP A 48 14.17 23.48 -2.66
C ASP A 48 13.21 22.44 -3.28
N GLY A 49 13.65 21.77 -4.35
CA GLY A 49 12.86 20.69 -4.96
C GLY A 49 12.71 19.46 -4.05
N ASN A 50 11.67 18.64 -4.26
CA ASN A 50 11.26 17.52 -3.39
C ASN A 50 12.39 16.58 -2.92
N VAL A 51 13.38 16.29 -3.78
CA VAL A 51 14.51 15.39 -3.46
C VAL A 51 15.46 16.03 -2.45
N GLU A 52 15.74 17.33 -2.61
CA GLU A 52 16.63 18.08 -1.72
C GLU A 52 15.94 18.35 -0.38
N TYR A 53 14.64 18.64 -0.39
CA TYR A 53 13.81 18.74 0.82
C TYR A 53 13.92 17.47 1.67
N ALA A 54 13.67 16.31 1.07
CA ALA A 54 13.71 15.03 1.78
C ALA A 54 15.09 14.74 2.39
N ALA A 55 16.18 15.09 1.71
CA ALA A 55 17.54 14.91 2.24
C ALA A 55 17.82 15.84 3.44
N LYS A 56 17.44 17.11 3.35
CA LYS A 56 17.63 18.11 4.41
C LYS A 56 16.81 17.78 5.65
N VAL A 57 15.53 17.42 5.47
CA VAL A 57 14.67 16.94 6.56
C VAL A 57 15.25 15.69 7.22
N GLY A 58 15.76 14.74 6.43
CA GLY A 58 16.44 13.56 6.97
C GLY A 58 17.63 13.92 7.87
N ALA A 59 18.46 14.89 7.47
CA ALA A 59 19.58 15.35 8.28
C ALA A 59 19.14 16.06 9.58
N VAL A 60 18.02 16.78 9.56
CA VAL A 60 17.41 17.39 10.76
C VAL A 60 16.93 16.31 11.72
N LEU A 61 16.20 15.30 11.22
CA LEU A 61 15.72 14.17 12.03
C LEU A 61 16.87 13.36 12.65
N ASP A 62 17.91 13.06 11.87
CA ASP A 62 19.13 12.40 12.36
C ASP A 62 19.80 13.21 13.48
N THR A 63 19.70 14.54 13.44
CA THR A 63 20.26 15.44 14.47
C THR A 63 19.40 15.46 15.72
N LEU A 64 18.07 15.58 15.57
CA LEU A 64 17.12 15.49 16.67
C LEU A 64 17.26 14.17 17.42
N GLN A 65 17.29 13.04 16.70
CA GLN A 65 17.45 11.71 17.30
C GLN A 65 18.74 11.63 18.12
N ARG A 66 19.87 12.03 17.54
CA ARG A 66 21.17 11.98 18.22
C ARG A 66 21.20 12.84 19.48
N LEU A 67 20.63 14.04 19.44
CA LEU A 67 20.58 14.94 20.60
C LEU A 67 19.65 14.42 21.69
N LEU A 68 18.52 13.81 21.32
CA LEU A 68 17.61 13.14 22.26
C LEU A 68 18.25 11.89 22.89
N ASP A 69 18.93 11.07 22.10
CA ASP A 69 19.64 9.86 22.56
C ASP A 69 20.81 10.22 23.51
N ALA A 70 21.49 11.34 23.25
CA ALA A 70 22.54 11.88 24.11
C ALA A 70 22.01 12.54 25.39
N GLY A 71 20.70 12.70 25.55
CA GLY A 71 20.10 13.39 26.69
C GLY A 71 20.46 14.87 26.77
N SER A 72 20.57 15.53 25.61
CA SER A 72 20.94 16.95 25.53
C SER A 72 20.03 17.83 26.40
N PRO A 73 20.58 18.82 27.15
CA PRO A 73 19.78 19.77 27.92
C PRO A 73 19.13 20.85 27.05
N ALA A 74 19.41 20.88 25.75
CA ALA A 74 18.81 21.84 24.81
C ALA A 74 17.29 21.64 24.72
N ASP A 75 16.56 22.73 24.43
CA ASP A 75 15.14 22.62 24.14
C ASP A 75 14.92 22.18 22.69
N LEU A 76 14.65 20.89 22.50
CA LEU A 76 14.44 20.30 21.18
C LEU A 76 12.97 20.30 20.75
N GLY A 77 12.05 20.64 21.66
CA GLY A 77 10.61 20.65 21.40
C GLY A 77 10.23 21.57 20.23
N PRO A 78 10.69 22.82 20.18
CA PRO A 78 10.39 23.74 19.08
C PRO A 78 10.88 23.25 17.70
N LEU A 79 12.08 22.68 17.64
CA LEU A 79 12.64 22.14 16.39
C LEU A 79 11.88 20.90 15.93
N ALA A 80 11.58 19.97 16.85
CA ALA A 80 10.83 18.76 16.53
C ALA A 80 9.40 19.07 16.09
N ARG A 81 8.68 19.94 16.83
CA ARG A 81 7.33 20.41 16.44
C ARG A 81 7.34 21.03 15.04
N ARG A 82 8.25 21.97 14.80
CA ARG A 82 8.35 22.64 13.51
C ARG A 82 8.65 21.66 12.38
N THR A 83 9.48 20.65 12.63
CA THR A 83 9.78 19.61 11.63
C THR A 83 8.53 18.81 11.27
N VAL A 84 7.67 18.48 12.26
CA VAL A 84 6.38 17.82 12.01
C VAL A 84 5.45 18.71 11.18
N ASP A 85 5.31 19.98 11.59
CA ASP A 85 4.43 20.95 10.92
C ASP A 85 4.87 21.18 9.44
N ASP A 86 6.17 21.42 9.20
CA ASP A 86 6.73 21.67 7.86
C ASP A 86 6.59 20.44 6.94
N ILE A 87 6.84 19.22 7.44
CA ILE A 87 6.62 17.99 6.66
C ILE A 87 5.13 17.80 6.35
N GLY A 88 4.25 18.05 7.33
CA GLY A 88 2.81 17.95 7.18
C GLY A 88 2.26 18.88 6.09
N GLU A 89 2.73 20.13 6.06
CA GLU A 89 2.35 21.13 5.05
C GLU A 89 2.80 20.69 3.64
N VAL A 90 4.04 20.20 3.49
CA VAL A 90 4.55 19.76 2.19
C VAL A 90 3.79 18.53 1.67
N LEU A 91 3.45 17.57 2.53
CA LEU A 91 2.67 16.39 2.13
C LEU A 91 1.26 16.75 1.66
N GLU A 92 0.62 17.74 2.30
CA GLU A 92 -0.67 18.25 1.87
C GLU A 92 -0.62 18.85 0.46
N GLN A 93 0.40 19.66 0.19
CA GLN A 93 0.59 20.29 -1.12
C GLN A 93 0.93 19.25 -2.22
N ALA A 94 1.66 18.19 -1.87
CA ALA A 94 2.10 17.17 -2.81
C ALA A 94 0.98 16.18 -3.20
N GLY A 95 -0.01 15.94 -2.34
CA GLY A 95 -1.17 15.09 -2.64
C GLY A 95 -0.90 13.58 -2.80
N ASP A 96 0.34 13.13 -2.62
CA ASP A 96 0.72 11.71 -2.59
C ASP A 96 1.26 11.32 -1.20
N PRO A 97 0.45 10.66 -0.36
CA PRO A 97 0.86 10.22 0.97
C PRO A 97 1.77 8.97 0.92
N SER A 98 2.14 8.46 -0.26
CA SER A 98 2.99 7.28 -0.40
C SER A 98 4.43 7.66 -0.81
N GLY A 99 5.35 7.63 0.16
CA GLY A 99 6.76 7.90 -0.11
C GLY A 99 7.64 7.98 1.13
N ASP A 100 8.93 8.25 0.89
CA ASP A 100 9.98 8.49 1.90
C ASP A 100 9.61 9.62 2.89
N LEU A 101 8.82 10.61 2.45
CA LEU A 101 8.43 11.74 3.29
C LEU A 101 7.34 11.38 4.34
N ALA A 102 6.43 10.45 4.02
CA ALA A 102 5.43 9.98 4.99
C ALA A 102 6.10 9.22 6.16
N GLY A 103 7.07 8.34 5.85
CA GLY A 103 7.86 7.68 6.89
C GLY A 103 8.70 8.65 7.73
N LYS A 104 9.18 9.76 7.12
CA LYS A 104 9.85 10.84 7.86
C LYS A 104 8.90 11.62 8.76
N LEU A 105 7.63 11.79 8.38
CA LEU A 105 6.62 12.40 9.22
C LEU A 105 6.34 11.55 10.46
N ASP A 106 6.10 10.24 10.28
CA ASP A 106 5.90 9.30 11.39
C ASP A 106 7.09 9.34 12.36
N PHE A 107 8.31 9.35 11.82
CA PHE A 107 9.51 9.47 12.63
C PHE A 107 9.65 10.84 13.31
N ALA A 108 9.27 11.94 12.64
CA ALA A 108 9.26 13.27 13.24
C ALA A 108 8.29 13.36 14.44
N VAL A 109 7.10 12.74 14.32
CA VAL A 109 6.11 12.68 15.40
C VAL A 109 6.66 11.91 16.60
N GLU A 110 7.33 10.77 16.38
CA GLU A 110 7.99 10.01 17.44
C GLU A 110 9.06 10.86 18.16
N LEU A 111 9.94 11.53 17.41
CA LEU A 111 10.96 12.41 17.99
C LEU A 111 10.36 13.59 18.76
N TYR A 112 9.24 14.14 18.28
CA TYR A 112 8.53 15.19 19.00
C TYR A 112 7.92 14.68 20.31
N ALA A 113 7.27 13.51 20.30
CA ALA A 113 6.77 12.88 21.53
C ALA A 113 7.89 12.67 22.56
N ARG A 114 9.06 12.20 22.11
CA ARG A 114 10.26 12.04 22.94
C ARG A 114 10.78 13.38 23.48
N ALA A 115 10.80 14.43 22.67
CA ALA A 115 11.20 15.76 23.10
C ALA A 115 10.24 16.32 24.16
N CYS A 116 8.92 16.17 23.96
CA CYS A 116 7.91 16.51 24.95
C CYS A 116 8.05 15.69 26.24
N ALA A 117 8.39 14.40 26.16
CA ALA A 117 8.60 13.57 27.34
C ALA A 117 9.86 13.96 28.14
N ALA A 118 10.88 14.48 27.46
CA ALA A 118 12.12 14.98 28.07
C ALA A 118 11.93 16.37 28.72
N ARG A 119 11.19 17.25 28.05
CA ARG A 119 10.82 18.58 28.55
C ARG A 119 9.36 18.86 28.19
N PRO A 120 8.41 18.59 29.11
CA PRO A 120 7.00 18.79 28.84
C PRO A 120 6.69 20.26 28.50
N PRO A 121 6.06 20.54 27.35
CA PRO A 121 5.51 21.86 27.07
C PRO A 121 4.27 22.12 27.95
N ASP A 122 3.61 23.26 27.74
CA ASP A 122 2.31 23.50 28.35
C ASP A 122 1.30 22.42 27.92
N PRO A 123 0.67 21.69 28.88
CA PRO A 123 -0.24 20.58 28.58
C PRO A 123 -1.43 20.93 27.70
N GLU A 124 -2.01 22.11 27.88
CA GLU A 124 -3.20 22.53 27.14
C GLU A 124 -2.82 22.94 25.72
N GLN A 125 -1.68 23.62 25.54
CA GLN A 125 -1.16 23.93 24.19
C GLN A 125 -0.76 22.68 23.41
N LEU A 126 -0.21 21.66 24.07
CA LEU A 126 0.09 20.38 23.43
C LEU A 126 -1.19 19.64 23.03
N ALA A 127 -2.20 19.64 23.89
CA ALA A 127 -3.51 19.08 23.59
C ALA A 127 -4.16 19.81 22.40
N ASP A 128 -4.15 21.14 22.38
CA ASP A 128 -4.72 21.94 21.31
C ASP A 128 -4.02 21.68 19.97
N TRP A 129 -2.68 21.56 19.96
CA TRP A 129 -1.92 21.19 18.75
C TRP A 129 -2.27 19.77 18.25
N LEU A 130 -2.35 18.77 19.13
CA LEU A 130 -2.75 17.42 18.76
C LEU A 130 -4.16 17.40 18.13
N LEU A 131 -5.10 18.11 18.76
CA LEU A 131 -6.47 18.24 18.27
C LEU A 131 -6.51 18.94 16.91
N GLU A 132 -5.71 20.00 16.72
CA GLU A 132 -5.59 20.69 15.44
C GLU A 132 -5.13 19.72 14.35
N VAL A 133 -4.00 19.05 14.54
CA VAL A 133 -3.45 18.10 13.55
C VAL A 133 -4.42 16.95 13.24
N GLU A 134 -5.07 16.39 14.25
CA GLU A 134 -5.97 15.24 14.09
C GLU A 134 -7.32 15.60 13.45
N PHE A 135 -7.79 16.85 13.60
CA PHE A 135 -9.08 17.29 13.05
C PHE A 135 -8.99 18.08 11.75
N ASP A 136 -7.78 18.41 11.28
CA ASP A 136 -7.57 19.29 10.12
C ASP A 136 -8.00 18.65 8.78
N GLY A 137 -7.95 17.31 8.66
CA GLY A 137 -8.51 16.61 7.51
C GLY A 137 -7.82 15.29 7.16
N PRO A 138 -8.37 14.54 6.18
CA PRO A 138 -7.78 13.29 5.73
C PRO A 138 -6.40 13.52 5.08
N GLY A 139 -5.41 12.69 5.43
CA GLY A 139 -4.02 12.79 4.92
C GLY A 139 -3.01 13.30 5.95
N ARG A 140 -3.46 13.65 7.16
CA ARG A 140 -2.61 13.97 8.32
C ARG A 140 -2.05 12.69 8.98
N PRO A 141 -0.92 12.80 9.72
CA PRO A 141 -0.37 11.66 10.44
C PRO A 141 -1.35 11.28 11.56
N THR A 142 -1.57 9.97 11.76
CA THR A 142 -2.35 9.49 12.90
C THR A 142 -1.43 9.51 14.12
N ILE A 143 -1.76 10.31 15.13
CA ILE A 143 -0.92 10.48 16.31
C ILE A 143 -1.44 9.58 17.43
N ALA A 144 -0.58 8.72 17.97
CA ALA A 144 -0.93 7.88 19.10
C ALA A 144 -0.85 8.69 20.41
N LEU A 145 -1.99 8.89 21.08
CA LEU A 145 -2.05 9.62 22.36
C LEU A 145 -1.15 9.02 23.45
N ALA A 146 -0.92 7.70 23.40
CA ALA A 146 -0.06 6.99 24.33
C ALA A 146 1.39 7.52 24.35
N GLU A 147 1.90 8.00 23.22
CA GLU A 147 3.26 8.54 23.11
C GLU A 147 3.39 9.91 23.81
N PHE A 148 2.30 10.69 23.80
CA PHE A 148 2.23 12.02 24.42
C PHE A 148 1.65 12.01 25.83
N ALA A 149 1.11 10.89 26.31
CA ALA A 149 0.40 10.76 27.58
C ALA A 149 1.16 11.36 28.77
N LYS A 150 2.46 11.08 28.87
CA LYS A 150 3.32 11.58 29.95
C LYS A 150 3.49 13.11 29.90
N ALA A 151 3.58 13.68 28.70
CA ALA A 151 3.76 15.12 28.51
C ALA A 151 2.44 15.89 28.68
N LEU A 152 1.33 15.29 28.26
CA LEU A 152 -0.03 15.84 28.43
C LEU A 152 -0.45 15.86 29.91
N GLY A 153 -0.18 14.80 30.66
CA GLY A 153 -0.71 14.63 32.01
C GLY A 153 -2.25 14.77 32.08
N ASP A 154 -2.79 14.89 33.28
CA ASP A 154 -4.25 14.92 33.46
C ASP A 154 -4.90 16.14 32.78
N LYS A 155 -4.25 17.31 32.85
CA LYS A 155 -4.76 18.56 32.26
C LYS A 155 -4.91 18.47 30.74
N GLY A 156 -3.87 18.00 30.05
CA GLY A 156 -3.92 17.84 28.59
C GLY A 156 -4.94 16.78 28.18
N LEU A 157 -5.00 15.65 28.90
CA LEU A 157 -5.99 14.60 28.63
C LEU A 157 -7.43 15.07 28.90
N ASP A 158 -7.68 15.88 29.93
CA ASP A 158 -8.99 16.47 30.22
C ASP A 158 -9.41 17.48 29.14
N ARG A 159 -8.45 18.23 28.60
CA ARG A 159 -8.67 19.15 27.47
C ARG A 159 -9.08 18.38 26.21
N ILE A 160 -8.36 17.31 25.85
CA ILE A 160 -8.72 16.44 24.71
C ILE A 160 -10.11 15.83 24.94
N LYS A 161 -10.37 15.28 26.13
CA LYS A 161 -11.67 14.71 26.47
C LYS A 161 -12.81 15.71 26.30
N SER A 162 -12.65 16.93 26.81
CA SER A 162 -13.67 17.98 26.72
C SER A 162 -13.99 18.33 25.27
N THR A 163 -12.99 18.42 24.41
CA THR A 163 -13.17 18.70 22.97
C THR A 163 -13.84 17.54 22.25
N VAL A 164 -13.42 16.31 22.53
CA VAL A 164 -14.01 15.08 21.96
C VAL A 164 -15.47 14.94 22.36
N ASP A 165 -15.80 15.11 23.63
CA ASP A 165 -17.19 15.03 24.13
C ASP A 165 -18.07 16.10 23.47
N ALA A 166 -17.56 17.33 23.29
CA ALA A 166 -18.28 18.40 22.60
C ALA A 166 -18.55 18.07 21.12
N ILE A 167 -17.57 17.47 20.43
CA ILE A 167 -17.72 17.04 19.03
C ILE A 167 -18.77 15.93 18.94
N LEU A 168 -18.72 14.93 19.82
CA LEU A 168 -19.67 13.82 19.79
C LEU A 168 -21.11 14.26 20.12
N ALA A 169 -21.27 15.25 21.00
CA ALA A 169 -22.56 15.85 21.35
C ALA A 169 -23.16 16.72 20.22
N GLY A 170 -22.31 17.34 19.40
CA GLY A 170 -22.74 18.27 18.33
C GLY A 170 -23.39 17.62 17.11
N GLY A 171 -23.47 16.27 17.05
CA GLY A 171 -24.00 15.53 15.91
C GLY A 171 -23.25 15.63 14.55
N PRO A 172 -21.97 16.06 14.44
CA PRO A 172 -21.26 15.98 13.17
C PRO A 172 -21.13 14.51 12.75
N THR A 173 -21.31 14.26 11.45
CA THR A 173 -21.12 12.96 10.80
C THR A 173 -19.87 13.00 9.92
N GLY A 174 -19.24 11.83 9.69
CA GLY A 174 -18.04 11.70 8.86
C GLY A 174 -16.72 11.83 9.65
N TYR A 175 -15.65 12.22 8.98
CA TYR A 175 -14.25 12.15 9.46
C TYR A 175 -14.03 12.67 10.88
N ARG A 176 -14.57 13.85 11.22
CA ARG A 176 -14.41 14.44 12.57
C ARG A 176 -15.03 13.57 13.66
N ARG A 177 -16.10 12.84 13.35
CA ARG A 177 -16.70 11.90 14.31
C ARG A 177 -15.81 10.68 14.49
N ASP A 178 -15.29 10.12 13.40
CA ASP A 178 -14.42 8.94 13.43
C ASP A 178 -13.14 9.21 14.24
N VAL A 179 -12.54 10.40 14.05
CA VAL A 179 -11.39 10.86 14.84
C VAL A 179 -11.76 11.01 16.32
N ALA A 180 -12.91 11.63 16.63
CA ALA A 180 -13.36 11.79 18.00
C ALA A 180 -13.62 10.44 18.71
N GLU A 181 -14.24 9.47 18.02
CA GLU A 181 -14.47 8.13 18.55
C GLU A 181 -13.17 7.36 18.79
N ARG A 182 -12.16 7.51 17.91
CA ARG A 182 -10.82 6.95 18.11
C ARG A 182 -10.11 7.60 19.30
N LEU A 183 -10.09 8.93 19.39
CA LEU A 183 -9.45 9.64 20.51
C LEU A 183 -10.11 9.29 21.84
N LEU A 184 -11.44 9.08 21.89
CA LEU A 184 -12.14 8.64 23.09
C LEU A 184 -11.68 7.25 23.56
N GLU A 185 -11.48 6.33 22.61
CA GLU A 185 -10.96 4.99 22.87
C GLU A 185 -9.50 5.05 23.40
N GLU A 186 -8.64 5.80 22.72
CA GLU A 186 -7.24 6.00 23.15
C GLU A 186 -7.14 6.69 24.52
N LEU A 187 -8.02 7.65 24.83
CA LEU A 187 -8.10 8.28 26.16
C LEU A 187 -8.41 7.27 27.26
N ALA A 188 -9.33 6.33 27.02
CA ALA A 188 -9.66 5.28 27.99
C ALA A 188 -8.48 4.31 28.17
N GLU A 189 -7.77 3.98 27.10
CA GLU A 189 -6.55 3.17 27.15
C GLU A 189 -5.44 3.84 27.95
N VAL A 190 -5.16 5.12 27.67
CA VAL A 190 -4.09 5.89 28.34
C VAL A 190 -4.38 6.10 29.83
N ARG A 191 -5.64 6.33 30.21
CA ARG A 191 -6.06 6.45 31.62
C ARG A 191 -6.14 5.11 32.34
N GLY A 192 -6.10 3.99 31.60
CA GLY A 192 -6.32 2.66 32.16
C GLY A 192 -7.76 2.43 32.63
N ASP A 193 -8.73 3.17 32.09
CA ASP A 193 -10.14 3.02 32.42
C ASP A 193 -10.76 1.87 31.61
N VAL A 194 -10.63 0.67 32.18
CA VAL A 194 -11.10 -0.59 31.58
C VAL A 194 -12.61 -0.56 31.36
N ASP A 195 -13.39 -0.01 32.28
CA ASP A 195 -14.85 0.01 32.18
C ASP A 195 -15.31 0.96 31.07
N ALA A 196 -14.73 2.16 31.00
CA ALA A 196 -15.00 3.10 29.92
C ALA A 196 -14.62 2.52 28.55
N LEU A 197 -13.45 1.86 28.45
CA LEU A 197 -13.00 1.25 27.21
C LEU A 197 -13.92 0.12 26.75
N VAL A 198 -14.36 -0.75 27.68
CA VAL A 198 -15.33 -1.82 27.36
C VAL A 198 -16.66 -1.22 26.92
N ALA A 199 -17.18 -0.19 27.60
CA ALA A 199 -18.43 0.46 27.22
C ALA A 199 -18.36 1.09 25.82
N ILE A 200 -17.24 1.75 25.48
CA ILE A 200 -17.00 2.32 24.15
C ILE A 200 -16.99 1.22 23.09
N LEU A 201 -16.29 0.11 23.35
CA LEU A 201 -16.19 -1.00 22.40
C LEU A 201 -17.51 -1.78 22.25
N GLU A 202 -18.29 -1.95 23.33
CA GLU A 202 -19.61 -2.59 23.29
C GLU A 202 -20.66 -1.76 22.54
N ALA A 203 -20.50 -0.43 22.47
CA ALA A 203 -21.36 0.45 21.68
C ALA A 203 -21.11 0.34 20.15
N LYS A 204 -19.95 -0.20 19.74
CA LYS A 204 -19.62 -0.40 18.32
C LYS A 204 -20.38 -1.62 17.76
N PRO A 205 -20.65 -1.66 16.45
CA PRO A 205 -21.27 -2.83 15.82
C PRO A 205 -20.49 -4.11 16.15
N PRO A 206 -21.18 -5.24 16.39
CA PRO A 206 -20.52 -6.48 16.78
C PRO A 206 -19.62 -6.96 15.65
N ARG A 207 -18.30 -6.95 15.91
CA ARG A 207 -17.29 -7.50 15.01
C ARG A 207 -16.31 -8.38 15.79
N VAL A 208 -15.72 -9.36 15.11
CA VAL A 208 -14.79 -10.31 15.72
C VAL A 208 -13.56 -9.60 16.28
N ASP A 209 -13.02 -8.62 15.56
CA ASP A 209 -11.89 -7.80 15.98
C ASP A 209 -12.20 -6.97 17.24
N VAL A 210 -13.36 -6.33 17.31
CA VAL A 210 -13.82 -5.56 18.47
C VAL A 210 -14.02 -6.49 19.69
N SER A 211 -14.66 -7.64 19.49
CA SER A 211 -14.85 -8.63 20.54
C SER A 211 -13.52 -9.18 21.08
N LEU A 212 -12.55 -9.44 20.20
CA LEU A 212 -11.21 -9.86 20.60
C LEU A 212 -10.48 -8.76 21.38
N LYS A 213 -10.65 -7.49 20.99
CA LYS A 213 -10.09 -6.34 21.72
C LYS A 213 -10.65 -6.27 23.14
N ILE A 214 -11.98 -6.37 23.32
CA ILE A 214 -12.63 -6.41 24.65
C ILE A 214 -12.07 -7.55 25.52
N VAL A 215 -11.96 -8.75 24.97
CA VAL A 215 -11.42 -9.91 25.69
C VAL A 215 -9.96 -9.69 26.11
N ARG A 216 -9.13 -9.09 25.24
CA ARG A 216 -7.73 -8.77 25.55
C ARG A 216 -7.62 -7.73 26.67
N VAL A 217 -8.43 -6.67 26.61
CA VAL A 217 -8.50 -5.61 27.62
C VAL A 217 -8.90 -6.18 28.98
N LEU A 218 -10.00 -6.94 29.05
CA LEU A 218 -10.47 -7.57 30.28
C LEU A 218 -9.44 -8.56 30.86
N ARG A 219 -8.76 -9.32 29.99
CA ARG A 219 -7.71 -10.24 30.42
C ARG A 219 -6.49 -9.51 30.98
N ALA A 220 -6.04 -8.43 30.34
CA ALA A 220 -4.94 -7.61 30.83
C ALA A 220 -5.25 -6.97 32.19
N ALA A 221 -6.52 -6.65 32.43
CA ALA A 221 -7.02 -6.14 33.71
C ALA A 221 -7.27 -7.22 34.79
N GLY A 222 -7.01 -8.51 34.51
CA GLY A 222 -7.26 -9.62 35.44
C GLY A 222 -8.74 -10.04 35.59
N ARG A 223 -9.66 -9.45 34.81
CA ARG A 223 -11.11 -9.75 34.82
C ARG A 223 -11.45 -10.97 33.96
N HIS A 224 -10.84 -12.11 34.31
CA HIS A 224 -10.88 -13.32 33.50
C HIS A 224 -12.30 -13.89 33.33
N SER A 225 -13.16 -13.81 34.34
CA SER A 225 -14.56 -14.26 34.28
C SER A 225 -15.35 -13.51 33.22
N GLU A 226 -15.22 -12.19 33.19
CA GLU A 226 -15.90 -11.32 32.22
C GLU A 226 -15.33 -11.49 30.82
N ALA A 227 -14.01 -11.66 30.69
CA ALA A 227 -13.37 -11.98 29.42
C ALA A 227 -13.91 -13.30 28.84
N ILE A 228 -14.07 -14.34 29.66
CA ILE A 228 -14.65 -15.62 29.25
C ILE A 228 -16.13 -15.46 28.87
N ALA A 229 -16.91 -14.73 29.68
CA ALA A 229 -18.32 -14.48 29.38
C ALA A 229 -18.50 -13.70 28.07
N HIS A 230 -17.65 -12.70 27.82
CA HIS A 230 -17.66 -11.95 26.57
C HIS A 230 -17.23 -12.82 25.38
N ALA A 231 -16.17 -13.62 25.52
CA ALA A 231 -15.74 -14.55 24.47
C ALA A 231 -16.83 -15.58 24.14
N ALA A 232 -17.51 -16.13 25.16
CA ALA A 232 -18.63 -17.05 24.97
C ALA A 232 -19.81 -16.39 24.25
N ARG A 233 -20.16 -15.13 24.60
CA ARG A 233 -21.18 -14.34 23.88
C ARG A 233 -20.80 -14.09 22.43
N ALA A 234 -19.55 -13.74 22.14
CA ALA A 234 -19.06 -13.48 20.79
C ALA A 234 -18.94 -14.76 19.92
N LEU A 235 -18.67 -15.91 20.54
CA LEU A 235 -18.60 -17.22 19.86
C LEU A 235 -19.96 -17.89 19.72
N THR A 236 -20.94 -17.51 20.54
CA THR A 236 -22.33 -17.92 20.35
C THR A 236 -22.84 -17.13 19.16
N PRO A 237 -23.18 -17.77 18.02
CA PRO A 237 -23.79 -17.08 16.90
C PRO A 237 -24.96 -16.28 17.44
N HIS A 238 -24.95 -14.97 17.27
CA HIS A 238 -26.10 -14.14 17.60
C HIS A 238 -27.26 -14.58 16.71
N ARG A 239 -28.03 -15.57 17.20
CA ARG A 239 -29.48 -15.64 17.03
C ARG A 239 -30.04 -14.40 17.75
N GLU A 240 -29.80 -13.23 17.19
CA GLU A 240 -30.58 -12.06 17.54
C GLU A 240 -32.00 -12.37 17.12
N THR A 241 -32.87 -12.41 18.12
CA THR A 241 -34.32 -12.46 18.00
C THR A 241 -34.83 -11.15 17.40
N THR A 242 -34.49 -10.92 16.14
CA THR A 242 -35.37 -10.23 15.19
C THR A 242 -36.07 -11.36 14.45
N PRO A 243 -37.41 -11.39 14.32
CA PRO A 243 -38.05 -12.43 13.53
C PRO A 243 -37.36 -12.45 12.17
N PRO A 244 -36.78 -13.59 11.73
CA PRO A 244 -36.11 -13.65 10.46
C PRO A 244 -37.13 -13.23 9.41
N GLN A 245 -36.87 -12.11 8.74
CA GLN A 245 -37.30 -12.02 7.36
C GLN A 245 -36.76 -13.29 6.71
N PRO A 246 -37.61 -14.07 6.02
CA PRO A 246 -37.22 -15.39 5.54
C PRO A 246 -35.87 -15.25 4.86
N GLU A 247 -34.87 -16.00 5.34
CA GLU A 247 -33.67 -16.24 4.54
C GLU A 247 -34.22 -16.58 3.17
N ASP A 248 -34.00 -15.72 2.19
CA ASP A 248 -34.56 -15.92 0.87
C ASP A 248 -34.02 -17.29 0.44
N GLU A 249 -34.90 -18.31 0.38
CA GLU A 249 -34.50 -19.71 0.18
C GLU A 249 -33.60 -19.82 -1.06
N THR A 250 -33.81 -18.90 -2.00
CA THR A 250 -32.98 -18.60 -3.16
C THR A 250 -31.52 -18.35 -2.82
N VAL A 251 -31.18 -17.43 -1.90
CA VAL A 251 -29.78 -17.11 -1.54
C VAL A 251 -29.12 -18.33 -0.90
N SER A 252 -29.82 -19.01 0.02
CA SER A 252 -29.29 -20.20 0.67
C SER A 252 -29.06 -21.35 -0.32
N LEU A 253 -29.95 -21.53 -1.30
CA LEU A 253 -29.77 -22.47 -2.40
C LEU A 253 -28.56 -22.11 -3.26
N ARG A 254 -28.46 -20.85 -3.73
CA ARG A 254 -27.33 -20.39 -4.56
C ARG A 254 -25.99 -20.49 -3.84
N ARG A 255 -25.98 -20.27 -2.52
CA ARG A 255 -24.78 -20.43 -1.70
C ARG A 255 -24.31 -21.88 -1.69
N LYS A 256 -25.24 -22.81 -1.51
CA LYS A 256 -24.94 -24.24 -1.54
C LYS A 256 -24.43 -24.68 -2.93
N GLU A 257 -25.07 -24.23 -4.00
CA GLU A 257 -24.61 -24.48 -5.38
C GLU A 257 -23.18 -23.97 -5.61
N PHE A 258 -22.86 -22.78 -5.09
CA PHE A 258 -21.52 -22.21 -5.16
C PHE A 258 -20.49 -22.98 -4.33
N ASP A 259 -20.85 -23.44 -3.12
CA ASP A 259 -19.93 -24.18 -2.26
C ASP A 259 -19.62 -25.57 -2.83
N GLU A 260 -20.59 -26.19 -3.52
CA GLU A 260 -20.42 -27.46 -4.25
C GLU A 260 -19.54 -27.29 -5.50
N GLU A 261 -19.80 -26.25 -6.30
CA GLU A 261 -19.04 -25.94 -7.51
C GLU A 261 -18.58 -24.47 -7.55
N PRO A 262 -17.44 -24.13 -6.93
CA PRO A 262 -16.96 -22.75 -6.90
C PRO A 262 -16.42 -22.32 -8.27
N ASN A 263 -17.25 -21.64 -9.07
CA ASN A 263 -16.91 -21.11 -10.39
C ASN A 263 -17.60 -19.76 -10.64
N ASN A 264 -17.30 -19.09 -11.75
CA ASN A 264 -17.84 -17.77 -12.07
C ASN A 264 -19.37 -17.78 -12.25
N LEU A 265 -19.94 -18.87 -12.78
CA LEU A 265 -21.39 -18.96 -13.00
C LEU A 265 -22.15 -19.05 -11.67
N THR A 266 -21.73 -19.94 -10.78
CA THR A 266 -22.34 -20.08 -9.45
C THR A 266 -22.07 -18.84 -8.59
N TYR A 267 -20.91 -18.19 -8.75
CA TYR A 267 -20.60 -16.92 -8.13
C TYR A 267 -21.55 -15.80 -8.57
N THR A 268 -21.79 -15.68 -9.88
CA THR A 268 -22.68 -14.66 -10.45
C THR A 268 -24.13 -14.90 -10.02
N ALA A 269 -24.59 -16.16 -10.05
CA ALA A 269 -25.93 -16.53 -9.58
C ALA A 269 -26.13 -16.24 -8.08
N LEU A 270 -25.12 -16.52 -7.25
CA LEU A 270 -25.13 -16.14 -5.84
C LEU A 270 -25.14 -14.63 -5.67
N ARG A 271 -24.35 -13.89 -6.45
CA ARG A 271 -24.31 -12.43 -6.40
C ARG A 271 -25.66 -11.81 -6.73
N GLU A 272 -26.32 -12.27 -7.78
CA GLU A 272 -27.65 -11.78 -8.17
C GLU A 272 -28.65 -11.96 -7.04
N ALA A 273 -28.81 -13.20 -6.54
CA ALA A 273 -29.72 -13.50 -5.43
C ALA A 273 -29.38 -12.74 -4.15
N ALA A 274 -28.09 -12.63 -3.80
CA ALA A 274 -27.65 -11.91 -2.60
C ALA A 274 -27.75 -10.38 -2.73
N THR A 275 -27.69 -9.84 -3.94
CA THR A 275 -27.88 -8.41 -4.20
C THR A 275 -29.36 -8.05 -4.07
N GLU A 276 -30.25 -8.88 -4.62
CA GLU A 276 -31.71 -8.73 -4.46
C GLU A 276 -32.13 -8.79 -2.99
N ALA A 277 -31.53 -9.71 -2.21
CA ALA A 277 -31.77 -9.85 -0.78
C ALA A 277 -30.99 -8.83 0.09
N GLY A 278 -30.16 -7.96 -0.48
CA GLY A 278 -29.40 -6.94 0.25
C GLY A 278 -28.26 -7.45 1.15
N VAL A 279 -27.85 -8.72 0.99
CA VAL A 279 -26.83 -9.39 1.83
C VAL A 279 -25.51 -9.67 1.10
N TRP A 280 -25.33 -9.12 -0.11
CA TRP A 280 -24.16 -9.39 -0.96
C TRP A 280 -22.82 -9.08 -0.27
N SER A 281 -22.73 -7.99 0.50
CA SER A 281 -21.47 -7.59 1.16
C SER A 281 -20.89 -8.69 2.07
N VAL A 282 -21.75 -9.38 2.81
CA VAL A 282 -21.37 -10.50 3.70
C VAL A 282 -21.05 -11.76 2.89
N GLN A 283 -21.89 -12.08 1.89
CA GLN A 283 -21.74 -13.29 1.07
C GLN A 283 -20.49 -13.25 0.20
N ARG A 284 -20.15 -12.07 -0.33
CA ARG A 284 -19.01 -11.79 -1.23
C ARG A 284 -17.66 -12.13 -0.63
N VAL A 285 -17.42 -11.75 0.63
CA VAL A 285 -16.12 -11.96 1.28
C VAL A 285 -15.79 -13.45 1.34
N ALA A 286 -16.76 -14.26 1.78
CA ALA A 286 -16.62 -15.71 1.84
C ALA A 286 -16.54 -16.35 0.43
N ALA A 287 -17.34 -15.89 -0.53
CA ALA A 287 -17.33 -16.43 -1.88
C ALA A 287 -15.98 -16.18 -2.60
N LEU A 288 -15.43 -14.97 -2.49
CA LEU A 288 -14.10 -14.67 -3.04
C LEU A 288 -12.97 -15.39 -2.31
N ALA A 289 -13.10 -15.63 -1.00
CA ALA A 289 -12.12 -16.44 -0.27
C ALA A 289 -12.07 -17.86 -0.84
N ARG A 290 -13.24 -18.47 -1.09
CA ARG A 290 -13.33 -19.81 -1.69
C ARG A 290 -12.76 -19.89 -3.11
N LEU A 291 -13.05 -18.89 -3.95
CA LEU A 291 -12.45 -18.81 -5.31
C LEU A 291 -10.93 -18.64 -5.26
N ARG A 292 -10.39 -17.91 -4.28
CA ARG A 292 -8.92 -17.77 -4.09
C ARG A 292 -8.25 -19.06 -3.65
N GLU A 293 -8.90 -19.85 -2.79
CA GLU A 293 -8.40 -21.18 -2.44
C GLU A 293 -8.28 -22.05 -3.69
N ARG A 294 -9.33 -22.11 -4.51
CA ARG A 294 -9.34 -22.86 -5.77
C ARG A 294 -8.30 -22.36 -6.77
N ALA A 295 -8.09 -21.04 -6.85
CA ALA A 295 -7.05 -20.45 -7.70
C ALA A 295 -5.63 -20.90 -7.28
N GLY A 296 -5.41 -21.18 -5.99
CA GLY A 296 -4.15 -21.75 -5.52
C GLY A 296 -3.92 -23.22 -5.94
N GLU A 297 -4.97 -23.93 -6.34
CA GLU A 297 -4.93 -25.35 -6.69
C GLU A 297 -4.77 -25.60 -8.20
N SER A 298 -5.23 -24.67 -9.05
CA SER A 298 -5.23 -24.84 -10.51
C SER A 298 -5.27 -23.52 -11.30
N GLU A 299 -4.75 -23.54 -12.54
CA GLU A 299 -4.87 -22.42 -13.48
C GLU A 299 -6.33 -22.14 -13.84
N ASP A 300 -7.14 -23.20 -14.06
CA ASP A 300 -8.59 -23.08 -14.32
C ASP A 300 -9.30 -22.37 -13.15
N GLY A 301 -8.91 -22.66 -11.91
CA GLY A 301 -9.43 -21.96 -10.72
C GLY A 301 -9.09 -20.47 -10.71
N THR A 302 -7.92 -20.09 -11.23
CA THR A 302 -7.56 -18.67 -11.35
C THR A 302 -8.38 -17.99 -12.43
N ASP A 303 -8.66 -18.70 -13.53
CA ASP A 303 -9.52 -18.18 -14.59
C ASP A 303 -10.93 -17.88 -14.08
N GLU A 304 -11.52 -18.80 -13.30
CA GLU A 304 -12.82 -18.60 -12.66
C GLU A 304 -12.81 -17.41 -11.69
N LEU A 305 -11.77 -17.27 -10.87
CA LEU A 305 -11.61 -16.14 -9.95
C LEU A 305 -11.52 -14.80 -10.71
N ALA A 306 -10.72 -14.73 -11.78
CA ALA A 306 -10.56 -13.49 -12.52
C ALA A 306 -11.84 -13.12 -13.26
N ARG A 307 -12.57 -14.11 -13.81
CA ARG A 307 -13.89 -13.91 -14.44
C ARG A 307 -14.91 -13.38 -13.44
N ALA A 308 -14.95 -13.92 -12.22
CA ALA A 308 -15.79 -13.43 -11.14
C ALA A 308 -15.48 -11.96 -10.77
N LEU A 309 -14.19 -11.59 -10.72
CA LEU A 309 -13.76 -10.21 -10.45
C LEU A 309 -14.08 -9.25 -11.61
N LEU A 310 -13.99 -9.71 -12.85
CA LEU A 310 -14.41 -8.94 -14.02
C LEU A 310 -15.92 -8.70 -14.05
N ALA A 311 -16.73 -9.68 -13.64
CA ALA A 311 -18.18 -9.52 -13.51
C ALA A 311 -18.60 -8.48 -12.45
N GLU A 312 -17.67 -8.09 -11.58
CA GLU A 312 -17.83 -7.02 -10.58
C GLU A 312 -17.14 -5.70 -10.99
N ASP A 313 -16.70 -5.56 -12.24
CA ASP A 313 -15.98 -4.38 -12.73
C ASP A 313 -14.66 -4.09 -11.97
N ARG A 314 -13.94 -5.15 -11.55
CA ARG A 314 -12.65 -5.04 -10.82
C ARG A 314 -11.46 -5.59 -11.63
N PRO A 315 -11.11 -4.98 -12.78
CA PRO A 315 -10.08 -5.50 -13.69
C PRO A 315 -8.67 -5.53 -13.06
N ASP A 316 -8.36 -4.58 -12.16
CA ASP A 316 -7.05 -4.54 -11.51
C ASP A 316 -6.85 -5.69 -10.50
N GLU A 317 -7.92 -6.14 -9.86
CA GLU A 317 -7.87 -7.30 -8.96
C GLU A 317 -7.80 -8.60 -9.74
N ALA A 318 -8.53 -8.70 -10.85
CA ALA A 318 -8.42 -9.81 -11.77
C ALA A 318 -6.97 -9.94 -12.30
N TRP A 319 -6.33 -8.82 -12.67
CA TRP A 319 -4.92 -8.79 -13.07
C TRP A 319 -4.00 -9.31 -11.96
N ARG A 320 -4.13 -8.79 -10.74
CA ARG A 320 -3.32 -9.24 -9.59
C ARG A 320 -3.51 -10.72 -9.29
N ALA A 321 -4.73 -11.24 -9.43
CA ALA A 321 -5.00 -12.66 -9.26
C ALA A 321 -4.23 -13.51 -10.28
N CYS A 322 -4.28 -13.15 -11.57
CA CYS A 322 -3.53 -13.85 -12.60
C CYS A 322 -2.01 -13.75 -12.46
N VAL A 323 -1.49 -12.61 -11.99
CA VAL A 323 -0.06 -12.46 -11.70
C VAL A 323 0.37 -13.37 -10.55
N ARG A 324 -0.50 -13.55 -9.54
CA ARG A 324 -0.20 -14.33 -8.33
C ARG A 324 -0.31 -15.83 -8.54
N PHE A 325 -1.40 -16.29 -9.14
CA PHE A 325 -1.74 -17.72 -9.20
C PHE A 325 -1.46 -18.36 -10.56
N GLY A 326 -1.03 -17.58 -11.56
CA GLY A 326 -0.98 -18.03 -12.95
C GLY A 326 -2.35 -17.90 -13.60
N GLY A 327 -2.55 -18.48 -14.78
CA GLY A 327 -3.82 -18.38 -15.49
C GLY A 327 -3.64 -18.51 -16.98
N SER A 328 -4.72 -18.84 -17.66
CA SER A 328 -4.67 -19.12 -19.08
C SER A 328 -4.13 -17.92 -19.85
N LEU A 329 -3.34 -18.21 -20.87
CA LEU A 329 -2.75 -17.16 -21.71
C LEU A 329 -3.84 -16.29 -22.35
N ALA A 330 -4.98 -16.88 -22.73
CA ALA A 330 -6.11 -16.18 -23.31
C ALA A 330 -6.68 -15.11 -22.35
N LEU A 331 -6.92 -15.48 -21.09
CA LEU A 331 -7.42 -14.56 -20.07
C LEU A 331 -6.39 -13.47 -19.72
N ARG A 332 -5.12 -13.83 -19.59
CA ARG A 332 -4.05 -12.84 -19.34
C ARG A 332 -3.98 -11.79 -20.45
N VAL A 333 -4.17 -12.19 -21.72
CA VAL A 333 -4.20 -11.27 -22.86
C VAL A 333 -5.42 -10.34 -22.82
N GLU A 334 -6.58 -10.85 -22.39
CA GLU A 334 -7.80 -10.05 -22.18
C GLU A 334 -7.58 -8.98 -21.10
N LEU A 335 -7.06 -9.38 -19.94
CA LEU A 335 -6.74 -8.45 -18.85
C LEU A 335 -5.67 -7.44 -19.23
N ALA A 336 -4.64 -7.87 -19.98
CA ALA A 336 -3.63 -6.98 -20.52
C ALA A 336 -4.23 -5.91 -21.44
N ALA A 337 -5.23 -6.25 -22.25
CA ALA A 337 -5.90 -5.30 -23.13
C ALA A 337 -6.67 -4.23 -22.35
N LEU A 338 -7.27 -4.58 -21.21
CA LEU A 338 -7.95 -3.63 -20.33
C LEU A 338 -6.96 -2.68 -19.63
N ARG A 339 -5.75 -3.17 -19.30
CA ARG A 339 -4.75 -2.44 -18.50
C ARG A 339 -3.74 -1.65 -19.32
N GLU A 340 -3.63 -1.89 -20.63
CA GLU A 340 -2.59 -1.29 -21.47
C GLU A 340 -2.65 0.24 -21.60
N ALA A 341 -3.81 0.86 -21.32
CA ALA A 341 -3.96 2.30 -21.32
C ALA A 341 -3.22 2.93 -20.12
N ALA A 342 -3.42 2.36 -18.93
CA ALA A 342 -2.86 2.87 -17.68
C ALA A 342 -1.43 2.35 -17.40
N HIS A 343 -1.16 1.06 -17.66
CA HIS A 343 0.12 0.42 -17.32
C HIS A 343 0.72 -0.34 -18.51
N PRO A 344 1.22 0.35 -19.55
CA PRO A 344 1.73 -0.29 -20.76
C PRO A 344 2.98 -1.17 -20.52
N ALA A 345 3.77 -0.90 -19.48
CA ALA A 345 4.98 -1.69 -19.19
C ALA A 345 4.66 -3.09 -18.65
N GLU A 346 3.66 -3.20 -17.76
CA GLU A 346 3.27 -4.47 -17.12
C GLU A 346 2.65 -5.48 -18.10
N THR A 347 2.09 -5.01 -19.21
CA THR A 347 1.41 -5.86 -20.20
C THR A 347 2.36 -6.46 -21.25
N ILE A 348 3.56 -5.91 -21.38
CA ILE A 348 4.56 -6.33 -22.38
C ILE A 348 4.91 -7.83 -22.27
N PRO A 349 5.23 -8.39 -21.08
CA PRO A 349 5.57 -9.81 -20.97
C PRO A 349 4.44 -10.76 -21.40
N VAL A 350 3.19 -10.37 -21.16
CA VAL A 350 2.01 -11.16 -21.56
C VAL A 350 1.89 -11.21 -23.08
N TYR A 351 2.03 -10.07 -23.76
CA TYR A 351 2.00 -10.03 -25.22
C TYR A 351 3.19 -10.73 -25.87
N ARG A 352 4.37 -10.75 -25.23
CA ARG A 352 5.51 -11.57 -25.68
C ARG A 352 5.18 -13.06 -25.63
N SER A 353 4.66 -13.53 -24.50
CA SER A 353 4.22 -14.92 -24.33
C SER A 353 3.18 -15.32 -25.39
N GLN A 354 2.24 -14.42 -25.72
CA GLN A 354 1.26 -14.63 -26.77
C GLN A 354 1.90 -14.76 -28.16
N VAL A 355 2.89 -13.94 -28.48
CA VAL A 355 3.61 -14.01 -29.77
C VAL A 355 4.36 -15.35 -29.89
N GLU A 356 5.04 -15.77 -28.85
CA GLU A 356 5.77 -17.04 -28.82
C GLU A 356 4.82 -18.23 -29.02
N HIS A 357 3.70 -18.27 -28.28
CA HIS A 357 2.67 -19.30 -28.44
C HIS A 357 2.11 -19.35 -29.86
N LEU A 358 1.79 -18.20 -30.48
CA LEU A 358 1.31 -18.14 -31.87
C LEU A 358 2.37 -18.63 -32.88
N ILE A 359 3.66 -18.37 -32.63
CA ILE A 359 4.74 -18.83 -33.51
C ILE A 359 4.93 -20.35 -33.40
N GLU A 360 4.64 -20.95 -32.25
CA GLU A 360 4.73 -22.39 -32.01
C GLU A 360 3.64 -23.21 -32.71
N GLN A 361 2.45 -22.63 -32.92
CA GLN A 361 1.33 -23.28 -33.64
C GLN A 361 1.67 -23.61 -35.11
N LYS A 362 2.70 -22.96 -35.67
CA LYS A 362 3.27 -23.22 -37.01
C LYS A 362 2.30 -23.08 -38.19
N ASP A 363 1.13 -22.48 -37.99
CA ASP A 363 0.16 -22.25 -39.05
C ASP A 363 0.26 -20.82 -39.66
N PRO A 364 -0.20 -20.62 -40.90
CA PRO A 364 -0.13 -19.31 -41.56
C PRO A 364 -0.97 -18.21 -40.88
N GLN A 365 -2.06 -18.56 -40.21
CA GLN A 365 -2.95 -17.59 -39.59
C GLN A 365 -2.37 -17.09 -38.26
N ALA A 366 -1.80 -17.98 -37.44
CA ALA A 366 -1.11 -17.62 -36.21
C ALA A 366 0.12 -16.75 -36.48
N TYR A 367 0.83 -16.93 -37.60
CA TYR A 367 1.90 -15.99 -37.99
C TYR A 367 1.40 -14.57 -38.29
N ARG A 368 0.22 -14.43 -38.89
CA ARG A 368 -0.42 -13.11 -39.09
C ARG A 368 -0.82 -12.47 -37.78
N GLU A 369 -1.44 -13.25 -36.89
CA GLU A 369 -1.81 -12.76 -35.55
C GLU A 369 -0.56 -12.39 -34.74
N ALA A 370 0.52 -13.17 -34.81
CA ALA A 370 1.80 -12.86 -34.18
C ALA A 370 2.36 -11.52 -34.70
N ALA A 371 2.30 -11.26 -36.01
CA ALA A 371 2.73 -9.99 -36.57
C ALA A 371 1.88 -8.80 -36.09
N LYS A 372 0.56 -8.99 -35.89
CA LYS A 372 -0.31 -7.97 -35.28
C LYS A 372 0.08 -7.70 -33.83
N GLN A 373 0.32 -8.75 -33.03
CA GLN A 373 0.75 -8.61 -31.63
C GLN A 373 2.13 -7.94 -31.53
N LEU A 374 3.08 -8.25 -32.44
CA LEU A 374 4.37 -7.56 -32.52
C LEU A 374 4.23 -6.06 -32.82
N LYS A 375 3.32 -5.68 -33.71
CA LYS A 375 3.02 -4.26 -33.97
C LYS A 375 2.47 -3.58 -32.72
N LYS A 376 1.61 -4.28 -31.95
CA LYS A 376 1.06 -3.80 -30.68
C LYS A 376 2.16 -3.62 -29.62
N LEU A 377 3.01 -4.63 -29.45
CA LEU A 377 4.18 -4.60 -28.58
C LEU A 377 5.09 -3.41 -28.87
N ARG A 378 5.33 -3.08 -30.14
CA ARG A 378 6.10 -1.88 -30.51
C ARG A 378 5.49 -0.61 -29.95
N THR A 379 4.17 -0.46 -30.05
CA THR A 379 3.44 0.70 -29.54
C THR A 379 3.50 0.75 -28.01
N LEU A 380 3.38 -0.40 -27.33
CA LEU A 380 3.47 -0.49 -25.87
C LEU A 380 4.87 -0.11 -25.37
N HIS A 381 5.92 -0.66 -25.97
CA HIS A 381 7.31 -0.29 -25.68
C HIS A 381 7.60 1.19 -25.91
N LYS A 382 7.04 1.79 -26.98
CA LYS A 382 7.15 3.23 -27.20
C LYS A 382 6.48 4.05 -26.09
N ARG A 383 5.29 3.63 -25.64
CA ARG A 383 4.55 4.30 -24.55
C ARG A 383 5.21 4.11 -23.19
N ALA A 384 5.91 2.99 -22.99
CA ALA A 384 6.67 2.68 -21.77
C ALA A 384 8.10 3.27 -21.76
N GLY A 385 8.53 3.97 -22.82
CA GLY A 385 9.89 4.52 -22.93
C GLY A 385 10.98 3.49 -23.23
N THR A 386 10.65 2.22 -23.46
CA THR A 386 11.59 1.10 -23.66
C THR A 386 11.68 0.65 -25.13
N ALA A 387 11.74 1.60 -26.06
CA ALA A 387 11.77 1.31 -27.50
C ALA A 387 13.01 0.50 -27.96
N GLU A 388 14.14 0.65 -27.27
CA GLU A 388 15.38 -0.09 -27.55
C GLU A 388 15.23 -1.58 -27.24
N GLU A 389 14.54 -1.93 -26.14
CA GLU A 389 14.27 -3.31 -25.75
C GLU A 389 13.43 -4.06 -26.79
N PHE A 390 12.43 -3.38 -27.38
CA PHE A 390 11.65 -3.95 -28.49
C PHE A 390 12.53 -4.29 -29.69
N THR A 391 13.51 -3.42 -29.99
CA THR A 391 14.43 -3.62 -31.12
C THR A 391 15.31 -4.84 -30.89
N GLY A 392 15.83 -5.00 -29.67
CA GLY A 392 16.58 -6.19 -29.25
C GLY A 392 15.74 -7.46 -29.35
N TYR A 393 14.56 -7.46 -28.73
CA TYR A 393 13.62 -8.58 -28.76
C TYR A 393 13.26 -9.01 -30.20
N LEU A 394 12.97 -8.05 -31.09
CA LEU A 394 12.67 -8.37 -32.49
C LEU A 394 13.88 -8.95 -33.23
N ALA A 395 15.10 -8.47 -32.96
CA ALA A 395 16.33 -9.02 -33.55
C ALA A 395 16.52 -10.49 -33.16
N ASP A 396 16.33 -10.79 -31.88
CA ASP A 396 16.47 -12.14 -31.33
C ASP A 396 15.39 -13.07 -31.90
N LEU A 397 14.13 -12.61 -31.96
CA LEU A 397 13.02 -13.38 -32.51
C LEU A 397 13.24 -13.73 -34.00
N VAL A 398 13.77 -12.79 -34.80
CA VAL A 398 14.10 -13.01 -36.21
C VAL A 398 15.30 -13.95 -36.37
N SER A 399 16.29 -13.83 -35.50
CA SER A 399 17.46 -14.72 -35.43
C SER A 399 17.04 -16.18 -35.19
N VAL A 400 16.25 -16.41 -34.13
CA VAL A 400 15.77 -17.74 -33.72
C VAL A 400 14.88 -18.36 -34.80
N HIS A 401 14.00 -17.57 -35.42
CA HIS A 401 13.03 -18.07 -36.40
C HIS A 401 13.41 -17.81 -37.86
N ARG A 402 14.69 -17.58 -38.18
CA ARG A 402 15.18 -17.25 -39.54
C ARG A 402 14.73 -18.21 -40.65
N ARG A 403 14.50 -19.48 -40.31
CA ARG A 403 14.07 -20.54 -41.25
C ARG A 403 12.55 -20.52 -41.54
N LYS A 404 11.74 -19.82 -40.73
CA LYS A 404 10.28 -19.68 -40.91
C LYS A 404 9.98 -18.51 -41.86
N THR A 405 10.22 -18.70 -43.16
CA THR A 405 10.12 -17.64 -44.19
C THR A 405 8.76 -16.93 -44.24
N ARG A 406 7.66 -17.65 -44.00
CA ARG A 406 6.31 -17.08 -43.93
C ARG A 406 6.12 -16.12 -42.75
N LEU A 407 6.66 -16.45 -41.57
CA LEU A 407 6.64 -15.55 -40.40
C LEU A 407 7.40 -14.25 -40.71
N ILE A 408 8.58 -14.36 -41.32
CA ILE A 408 9.39 -13.18 -41.68
C ILE A 408 8.67 -12.31 -42.72
N ALA A 409 7.95 -12.91 -43.67
CA ALA A 409 7.14 -12.17 -44.63
C ALA A 409 6.01 -11.38 -43.95
N GLU A 410 5.30 -11.98 -42.99
CA GLU A 410 4.21 -11.31 -42.25
C GLU A 410 4.73 -10.18 -41.34
N VAL A 411 5.90 -10.35 -40.69
CA VAL A 411 6.56 -9.27 -39.90
C VAL A 411 6.93 -8.08 -40.79
N ARG A 412 7.44 -8.33 -42.01
CA ARG A 412 7.73 -7.27 -42.99
C ARG A 412 6.44 -6.59 -43.48
N ALA A 413 5.39 -7.37 -43.74
CA ALA A 413 4.09 -6.85 -44.17
C ALA A 413 3.46 -5.94 -43.09
N ALA A 414 3.70 -6.23 -41.81
CA ALA A 414 3.26 -5.41 -40.68
C ALA A 414 4.00 -4.06 -40.52
N ARG A 415 4.91 -3.70 -41.45
CA ARG A 415 5.73 -2.47 -41.45
C ARG A 415 6.59 -2.30 -40.19
N ILE A 416 7.08 -3.40 -39.65
CA ILE A 416 8.04 -3.38 -38.54
C ILE A 416 9.44 -3.36 -39.16
N ALA A 417 10.23 -2.33 -38.86
CA ALA A 417 11.60 -2.21 -39.36
C ALA A 417 12.45 -3.35 -38.77
N LEU A 418 12.91 -4.25 -39.63
CA LEU A 418 13.80 -5.33 -39.21
C LEU A 418 15.18 -4.73 -38.91
N PRO A 419 15.78 -5.00 -37.73
CA PRO A 419 17.15 -4.61 -37.45
C PRO A 419 18.08 -5.28 -38.48
N LYS A 420 19.13 -4.56 -38.90
CA LYS A 420 20.16 -5.13 -39.79
C LYS A 420 20.71 -6.41 -39.13
N PRO A 421 20.89 -7.51 -39.87
CA PRO A 421 21.47 -8.72 -39.31
C PRO A 421 22.84 -8.38 -38.70
N ARG A 422 23.02 -8.64 -37.40
CA ARG A 422 24.34 -8.67 -36.79
C ARG A 422 25.09 -9.82 -37.45
N ASN A 423 26.04 -9.51 -38.32
CA ASN A 423 27.02 -10.48 -38.79
C ASN A 423 27.78 -10.99 -37.55
N LEU A 424 27.47 -12.21 -37.11
CA LEU A 424 28.39 -12.95 -36.27
C LEU A 424 29.65 -13.24 -37.11
N PRO A 425 30.86 -13.00 -36.60
CA PRO A 425 32.07 -13.37 -37.31
C PRO A 425 32.06 -14.87 -37.55
N GLU A 426 32.32 -15.26 -38.80
CA GLU A 426 32.54 -16.64 -39.21
C GLU A 426 33.59 -17.26 -38.27
N SER A 427 33.22 -18.36 -37.64
CA SER A 427 34.14 -19.23 -36.93
C SER A 427 35.25 -19.62 -37.90
N GLY A 428 36.42 -19.01 -37.73
CA GLY A 428 37.63 -19.40 -38.44
C GLY A 428 37.93 -20.87 -38.18
N SER A 429 37.65 -21.71 -39.18
CA SER A 429 38.17 -23.07 -39.24
C SER A 429 39.67 -23.01 -39.51
N LEU A 430 40.44 -22.97 -38.43
CA LEU A 430 41.83 -23.42 -38.41
C LEU A 430 41.81 -24.95 -38.42
N THR A 431 42.16 -25.57 -39.54
CA THR A 431 42.93 -26.85 -39.60
C THR A 431 43.29 -27.18 -41.05
N SER A 432 44.50 -26.80 -41.47
CA SER A 432 45.57 -27.74 -41.83
C SER A 432 46.88 -26.98 -41.98
#